data_AF-A0A356X4J1-F1
#
_entry.id   AF-A0A356X4J1-F1
#
_cell.length_a   1.000
_cell.length_b   1.000
_cell.length_c   1.000
_cell.angle_alpha   90.00
_cell.angle_beta   90.00
_cell.angle_gamma   90.00
#
_symmetry.space_group_name_H-M   'P 1'
#
loop_
_entity.id
_entity.type
_entity.pdbx_description
1 polymer ?
#
loop_
_entity_poly.entity_id
_entity_poly.type
_entity_poly.pdbx_seq_one_letter_code
_entity_poly.pdbx_strand_id
1 'polypeptide(L)'
;MTKISVTKYFRWILGGVLFIAGILKLVMPDNLVEVLLFFELLEQRFAYLFTYTISVVEIIMGIALVYKKESQMVQKSVLFLFGGFLGISLIGYFDNWQFACGCLGRFSFGRFDLIMVLRNTV
;
A
#
# COMPACT_ATOMS: atom_id res chain seq x y z
N MET A 1 -0.93 35.38 7.43
CA MET A 1 -0.06 34.19 7.27
C MET A 1 -0.80 32.96 7.79
N THR A 2 -1.41 32.21 6.88
CA THR A 2 -1.99 30.90 7.18
C THR A 2 -0.88 29.97 7.65
N LYS A 3 -0.88 29.57 8.93
CA LYS A 3 -0.10 28.43 9.42
C LYS A 3 -0.65 27.17 8.74
N ILE A 4 -0.15 26.87 7.54
CA ILE A 4 -0.46 25.61 6.88
C ILE A 4 0.31 24.55 7.67
N SER A 5 -0.40 23.73 8.46
CA SER A 5 0.26 22.73 9.29
C SER A 5 0.86 21.65 8.40
N VAL A 6 2.09 21.23 8.70
CA VAL A 6 2.81 20.11 8.05
C VAL A 6 1.93 18.87 7.92
N THR A 7 1.04 18.66 8.90
CA THR A 7 0.02 17.62 8.95
C THR A 7 -0.95 17.63 7.77
N LYS A 8 -1.28 18.80 7.20
CA LYS A 8 -2.20 18.90 6.04
C LYS A 8 -1.55 18.36 4.77
N TYR A 9 -0.32 18.76 4.49
CA TYR A 9 0.43 18.29 3.31
C TYR A 9 0.70 16.79 3.39
N PHE A 10 1.09 16.30 4.56
CA PHE A 10 1.35 14.87 4.77
C PHE A 10 0.11 14.00 4.49
N ARG A 11 -1.09 14.46 4.92
CA ARG A 11 -2.35 13.77 4.62
C ARG A 11 -2.69 13.77 3.13
N TRP A 12 -2.39 14.86 2.43
CA TRP A 12 -2.62 14.95 0.99
C TRP A 12 -1.69 14.01 0.23
N ILE A 13 -0.42 13.94 0.63
CA ILE A 13 0.56 13.01 0.06
C ILE A 13 0.12 11.57 0.32
N LEU A 14 -0.14 11.18 1.57
CA LEU A 14 -0.60 9.84 1.92
C LEU A 14 -1.92 9.48 1.24
N GLY A 15 -2.86 10.42 1.20
CA GLY A 15 -4.14 10.22 0.55
C GLY A 15 -4.00 10.00 -0.95
N GLY A 16 -3.13 10.78 -1.61
CA GLY A 16 -2.79 10.60 -3.01
C GLY A 16 -2.09 9.27 -3.29
N VAL A 17 -1.14 8.86 -2.43
CA VAL A 17 -0.45 7.57 -2.55
C VAL A 17 -1.43 6.42 -2.45
N LEU A 18 -2.33 6.40 -1.45
CA LEU A 18 -3.33 5.35 -1.30
C LEU A 18 -4.33 5.33 -2.46
N PHE A 19 -4.77 6.49 -2.92
CA PHE A 19 -5.66 6.59 -4.06
C PHE A 19 -5.03 6.01 -5.32
N ILE A 20 -3.80 6.44 -5.66
CA ILE A 20 -3.08 5.96 -6.84
C ILE A 20 -2.77 4.46 -6.71
N ALA A 21 -2.33 4.01 -5.54
CA ALA A 21 -2.03 2.60 -5.29
C ALA A 21 -3.28 1.72 -5.47
N GLY A 22 -4.43 2.14 -4.94
CA GLY A 22 -5.68 1.40 -5.11
C GLY A 22 -6.15 1.37 -6.57
N ILE A 23 -6.05 2.49 -7.29
CA ILE A 23 -6.37 2.52 -8.73
C ILE A 23 -5.45 1.58 -9.52
N LEU A 24 -4.15 1.58 -9.25
CA LEU A 24 -3.20 0.69 -9.92
C LEU A 24 -3.52 -0.79 -9.67
N LYS A 25 -3.92 -1.16 -8.45
CA LYS A 25 -4.34 -2.52 -8.12
C LYS A 25 -5.68 -2.91 -8.75
N LEU A 26 -6.60 -1.95 -8.97
CA LEU A 26 -7.83 -2.21 -9.74
C LEU A 26 -7.56 -2.44 -11.22
N VAL A 27 -6.66 -1.65 -11.83
CA VAL A 27 -6.33 -1.76 -13.27
C VAL A 27 -5.44 -2.97 -13.55
N MET A 28 -4.52 -3.29 -12.64
CA MET A 28 -3.54 -4.37 -12.79
C MET A 28 -3.49 -5.27 -11.54
N PRO A 29 -4.55 -6.05 -11.29
CA PRO A 29 -4.67 -6.87 -10.08
C PRO A 29 -3.65 -8.00 -10.02
N ASP A 30 -3.21 -8.50 -11.19
CA ASP A 30 -2.34 -9.68 -11.29
C ASP A 30 -1.04 -9.52 -10.50
N ASN A 31 -0.46 -8.32 -10.44
CA ASN A 31 0.80 -8.11 -9.71
C ASN A 31 0.65 -8.38 -8.19
N LEU A 32 -0.49 -8.04 -7.59
CA LEU A 32 -0.71 -8.33 -6.16
C LEU A 32 -1.16 -9.79 -5.98
N VAL A 33 -1.97 -10.30 -6.91
CA VAL A 33 -2.44 -11.69 -6.88
C VAL A 33 -1.27 -12.68 -6.98
N GLU A 34 -0.33 -12.46 -7.90
CA GLU A 34 0.89 -13.27 -8.03
C GLU A 34 1.68 -13.32 -6.71
N VAL A 35 1.79 -12.18 -6.02
CA VAL A 35 2.46 -12.09 -4.73
C VAL A 35 1.70 -12.85 -3.64
N LEU A 36 0.37 -12.73 -3.59
CA LEU A 36 -0.46 -13.45 -2.61
C LEU A 36 -0.40 -14.97 -2.82
N LEU A 37 -0.36 -15.41 -4.06
CA LEU A 37 -0.24 -16.83 -4.41
C LEU A 37 1.17 -17.36 -4.16
N PHE A 38 2.20 -16.56 -4.44
CA PHE A 38 3.58 -16.91 -4.18
C PHE A 38 3.84 -17.18 -2.69
N PHE A 39 3.19 -16.45 -1.79
CA PHE A 39 3.28 -16.69 -0.35
C PHE A 39 2.31 -17.74 0.20
N GLU A 40 1.52 -18.38 -0.66
CA GLU A 40 0.45 -19.28 -0.25
C GLU A 40 -0.50 -18.65 0.79
N LEU A 41 -0.61 -17.31 0.80
CA LEU A 41 -1.44 -16.58 1.76
C LEU A 41 -2.93 -16.85 1.52
N LEU A 42 -3.30 -17.01 0.25
CA LEU A 42 -4.68 -17.15 -0.23
C LEU A 42 -4.71 -18.07 -1.45
N GLU A 43 -5.76 -18.89 -1.57
CA GLU A 43 -6.04 -19.60 -2.81
C GLU A 43 -6.45 -18.62 -3.92
N GLN A 44 -6.28 -19.02 -5.18
CA GLN A 44 -6.49 -18.17 -6.37
C GLN A 44 -7.84 -17.45 -6.38
N ARG A 45 -8.93 -18.14 -5.97
CA ARG A 45 -10.27 -17.54 -5.91
C ARG A 45 -10.35 -16.39 -4.89
N PHE A 46 -9.67 -16.52 -3.75
CA PHE A 46 -9.68 -15.51 -2.70
C PHE A 46 -8.64 -14.41 -2.93
N ALA A 47 -7.55 -14.69 -3.64
CA ALA A 47 -6.51 -13.71 -3.95
C ALA A 47 -7.06 -12.54 -4.80
N TYR A 48 -7.86 -12.82 -5.83
CA TYR A 48 -8.52 -11.77 -6.61
C TYR A 48 -9.53 -10.98 -5.78
N LEU A 49 -10.38 -11.68 -5.00
CA LEU A 49 -11.37 -11.03 -4.15
C LEU A 49 -10.72 -10.08 -3.13
N PHE A 50 -9.65 -10.55 -2.48
CA PHE A 50 -8.87 -9.76 -1.55
C PHE A 50 -8.25 -8.53 -2.24
N THR A 51 -7.65 -8.72 -3.41
CA THR A 51 -7.00 -7.66 -4.18
C THR A 51 -7.97 -6.54 -4.56
N TYR A 52 -9.17 -6.88 -5.06
CA TYR A 52 -10.19 -5.87 -5.35
C TYR A 52 -10.70 -5.18 -4.08
N THR A 53 -10.92 -5.95 -3.02
CA THR A 53 -11.40 -5.41 -1.74
C THR A 53 -10.42 -4.42 -1.14
N ILE A 54 -9.13 -4.77 -1.06
CA ILE A 54 -8.11 -3.89 -0.50
C ILE A 54 -7.92 -2.63 -1.36
N SER A 55 -8.05 -2.75 -2.68
CA SER A 55 -7.96 -1.61 -3.61
C SER A 55 -9.08 -0.58 -3.37
N VAL A 56 -10.32 -1.05 -3.21
CA VAL A 56 -11.46 -0.18 -2.90
C VAL A 56 -11.27 0.50 -1.54
N VAL A 57 -10.79 -0.26 -0.54
CA VAL A 57 -10.49 0.25 0.79
C VAL A 57 -9.41 1.34 0.73
N GLU A 58 -8.32 1.13 0.00
CA GLU A 58 -7.26 2.13 -0.22
C GLU A 58 -7.78 3.42 -0.87
N ILE A 59 -8.62 3.32 -1.91
CA ILE A 59 -9.22 4.49 -2.57
C ILE A 59 -10.11 5.27 -1.61
N ILE A 60 -10.99 4.59 -0.88
CA ILE A 60 -11.89 5.23 0.10
C ILE A 60 -11.08 5.94 1.19
N MET A 61 -10.03 5.30 1.70
CA MET A 61 -9.15 5.89 2.70
C MET A 61 -8.34 7.07 2.15
N GLY A 62 -7.86 6.96 0.91
CA GLY A 62 -7.16 8.04 0.23
C GLY A 62 -8.01 9.30 0.12
N ILE A 63 -9.27 9.13 -0.31
CA ILE A 63 -10.28 10.19 -0.35
C ILE A 63 -10.54 10.73 1.08
N ALA A 64 -10.81 9.86 2.05
CA ALA A 64 -11.13 10.26 3.42
C ALA A 64 -10.02 11.09 4.09
N LEU A 65 -8.76 10.75 3.83
CA LEU A 65 -7.58 11.50 4.31
C LEU A 65 -7.52 12.92 3.74
N VAL A 66 -7.81 13.09 2.44
CA VAL A 66 -7.81 14.40 1.76
C VAL A 66 -8.94 15.29 2.29
N TYR A 67 -10.15 14.73 2.45
CA TYR A 67 -11.33 15.47 2.94
C TYR A 67 -11.36 15.67 4.47
N LYS A 68 -10.25 15.40 5.15
CA LYS A 68 -10.06 15.68 6.59
C LYS A 68 -11.12 15.02 7.48
N LYS A 69 -11.64 13.85 7.09
CA LYS A 69 -12.51 13.05 7.96
C LYS A 69 -11.60 12.36 8.98
N GLU A 70 -11.23 13.08 10.04
CA GLU A 70 -10.33 12.65 11.11
C GLU A 70 -10.98 11.58 12.00
N SER A 71 -11.32 10.44 11.40
CA SER A 71 -11.67 9.26 12.16
C SER A 71 -10.39 8.58 12.62
N GLN A 72 -10.27 8.32 13.92
CA GLN A 72 -9.21 7.48 14.48
C GLN A 72 -9.09 6.13 13.74
N MET A 73 -10.19 5.65 13.14
CA MET A 73 -10.22 4.44 12.33
C MET A 73 -9.38 4.59 11.05
N VAL A 74 -9.46 5.72 10.35
CA VAL A 74 -8.66 5.98 9.15
C VAL A 74 -7.18 5.97 9.48
N GLN A 75 -6.78 6.60 10.59
CA GLN A 75 -5.37 6.61 11.02
C GLN A 75 -4.86 5.21 11.35
N LYS A 76 -5.65 4.41 12.10
CA LYS A 76 -5.30 3.02 12.43
C LYS A 76 -5.20 2.13 11.18
N SER A 77 -6.14 2.25 10.25
CA SER A 77 -6.14 1.47 9.01
C SER A 77 -4.98 1.84 8.09
N VAL A 78 -4.62 3.13 8.01
CA VAL A 78 -3.43 3.59 7.29
C VAL A 78 -2.17 2.99 7.94
N LEU A 79 -2.04 3.08 9.27
CA LEU A 79 -0.91 2.49 9.98
C LEU A 79 -0.82 0.97 9.75
N PHE A 80 -1.95 0.27 9.77
CA PHE A 80 -2.01 -1.17 9.51
C PHE A 80 -1.57 -1.51 8.08
N LEU A 81 -2.03 -0.76 7.07
CA LEU A 81 -1.63 -0.98 5.68
C LEU A 81 -0.14 -0.73 5.48
N PHE A 82 0.36 0.44 5.88
CA PHE A 82 1.77 0.77 5.72
C PHE A 82 2.67 -0.12 6.57
N GLY A 83 2.24 -0.50 7.77
CA GLY A 83 2.94 -1.47 8.62
C GLY A 83 2.99 -2.87 8.00
N GLY A 84 1.88 -3.33 7.39
CA GLY A 84 1.84 -4.57 6.64
C GLY A 84 2.79 -4.56 5.43
N PHE A 85 2.78 -3.47 4.65
CA PHE A 85 3.71 -3.29 3.53
C PHE A 85 5.17 -3.29 3.99
N LEU A 86 5.49 -2.60 5.09
CA LEU A 86 6.82 -2.60 5.68
C LEU A 86 7.22 -3.99 6.16
N GLY A 87 6.32 -4.73 6.82
CA GLY A 87 6.57 -6.10 7.27
C GLY A 87 6.91 -7.04 6.11
N ILE A 88 6.11 -7.02 5.05
CA ILE A 88 6.37 -7.82 3.83
C ILE A 88 7.70 -7.39 3.18
N SER A 89 8.00 -6.09 3.20
CA SER A 89 9.27 -5.56 2.68
C SER A 89 10.49 -6.05 3.44
N LEU A 90 10.40 -6.11 4.77
CA LEU A 90 11.47 -6.61 5.63
C LEU A 90 11.68 -8.11 5.42
N ILE A 91 10.60 -8.90 5.40
CA ILE A 91 10.70 -10.35 5.18
C ILE A 91 11.34 -10.61 3.82
N GLY A 92 10.85 -9.95 2.76
CA GLY A 92 11.42 -10.14 1.43
C GLY A 92 12.87 -9.72 1.29
N TYR A 93 13.30 -8.72 2.06
CA TYR A 93 14.70 -8.32 2.11
C TYR A 93 15.57 -9.38 2.79
N PHE A 94 15.15 -9.91 3.94
CA PHE A 94 15.91 -10.96 4.65
C PHE A 94 15.94 -12.29 3.88
N ASP A 95 14.87 -12.63 3.17
CA ASP A 95 14.76 -13.85 2.37
C ASP A 95 15.28 -13.70 0.92
N ASN A 96 15.86 -12.54 0.57
CA ASN A 96 16.45 -12.24 -0.74
C ASN A 96 15.49 -12.45 -1.94
N TRP A 97 14.22 -12.10 -1.77
CA TRP A 97 13.21 -12.24 -2.82
C TRP A 97 13.53 -11.35 -4.03
N GLN A 98 13.49 -11.95 -5.22
CA GLN A 98 13.85 -11.30 -6.48
C GLN A 98 12.69 -10.56 -7.15
N PHE A 99 11.51 -10.54 -6.51
CA PHE A 99 10.27 -9.97 -7.02
C PHE A 99 9.90 -8.69 -6.25
N ALA A 100 8.95 -7.90 -6.75
CA ALA A 100 8.48 -6.69 -6.07
C ALA A 100 7.16 -6.94 -5.31
N CYS A 101 6.94 -6.26 -4.17
CA CYS A 101 5.61 -6.08 -3.56
C CYS A 101 4.74 -5.38 -4.62
N GLY A 102 3.82 -6.09 -5.29
CA GLY A 102 2.92 -5.57 -6.33
C GLY A 102 1.96 -4.45 -5.87
N CYS A 103 2.27 -3.82 -4.74
CA CYS A 103 1.57 -2.80 -3.97
C CYS A 103 1.41 -1.48 -4.75
N LEU A 104 2.30 -1.20 -5.71
CA LEU A 104 2.19 -0.13 -6.72
C LEU A 104 2.07 -0.69 -8.16
N GLY A 105 1.64 -1.94 -8.30
CA GLY A 105 1.67 -2.67 -9.58
C GLY A 105 3.08 -2.72 -10.16
N ARG A 106 3.19 -2.62 -11.49
CA ARG A 106 4.47 -2.62 -12.23
C ARG A 106 5.36 -1.40 -11.95
N PHE A 107 4.84 -0.37 -11.28
CA PHE A 107 5.61 0.82 -10.89
C PHE A 107 6.40 0.60 -9.60
N SER A 108 6.19 -0.52 -8.90
CA SER A 108 7.14 -0.98 -7.89
C SER A 108 8.37 -1.57 -8.61
N PHE A 109 9.20 -0.69 -9.18
CA PHE A 109 10.49 -1.09 -9.75
C PHE A 109 11.46 -1.40 -8.61
N GLY A 110 11.88 -2.67 -8.51
CA GLY A 110 12.94 -3.09 -7.58
C GLY A 110 12.79 -4.53 -7.10
N ARG A 111 13.91 -5.13 -6.69
CA ARG A 111 13.90 -6.32 -5.83
C ARG A 111 13.59 -5.87 -4.40
N PHE A 112 13.37 -6.79 -3.47
CA PHE A 112 13.37 -6.44 -2.05
C PHE A 112 14.78 -6.06 -1.61
N ASP A 113 15.20 -4.85 -1.97
CA ASP A 113 16.52 -4.29 -1.69
C ASP A 113 16.45 -3.31 -0.50
N LEU A 114 17.60 -2.95 0.06
CA LEU A 114 17.72 -1.99 1.17
C LEU A 114 17.00 -0.66 0.87
N ILE A 115 16.95 -0.25 -0.40
CA ILE A 115 16.26 0.96 -0.88
C ILE A 115 14.74 0.85 -0.65
N MET A 116 14.15 -0.32 -0.86
CA MET A 116 12.72 -0.55 -0.64
C MET A 116 12.37 -0.53 0.85
N VAL A 117 13.22 -1.12 1.70
CA VAL A 117 13.08 -1.04 3.15
C VAL A 117 13.14 0.42 3.61
N LEU A 118 14.16 1.17 3.17
CA LEU A 118 14.31 2.60 3.50
C LEU A 118 13.08 3.44 3.11
N ARG A 119 12.51 3.19 1.92
CA ARG A 119 11.29 3.88 1.45
C ARG A 119 10.06 3.59 2.30
N ASN A 120 9.97 2.42 2.91
CA ASN A 120 8.84 2.01 3.73
C ASN A 120 9.03 2.32 5.23
N THR A 121 10.24 2.73 5.65
CA THR A 121 10.54 3.11 7.04
C THR A 121 10.41 4.61 7.34
N VAL A 122 10.29 5.47 6.32
CA VAL A 122 10.19 6.94 6.43
C VAL A 122 8.80 7.41 6.05
#